data_AF-E5YGR5-F1
#
_entry.id   AF-E5YGR5-F1
#
_cell.length_a   1.000
_cell.length_b   1.000
_cell.length_c   1.000
_cell.angle_alpha   90.00
_cell.angle_beta   90.00
_cell.angle_gamma   90.00
#
_symmetry.space_group_name_H-M   'P 1'
#
loop_
_entity.id
_entity.type
_entity.pdbx_description
1 polymer ?
#
loop_
_entity_poly.entity_id
_entity_poly.type
_entity_poly.pdbx_seq_one_letter_code
_entity_poly.pdbx_strand_id
1 'polypeptide(L)'
;MKTKHALLSGCALAASLLLGSITSVQAAENNPSKMTCEEFVNLNPKAMAPVALWMLNDKTEYKGGDSVDLNMVETVAVPQTLEFCKKSPKANVYEFKNNLQSLIAH
;
A
#
# COMPACT_ATOMS: atom_id res chain seq x y z
N MET A 1 -53.61 -41.53 -25.98
CA MET A 1 -52.33 -41.65 -25.23
C MET A 1 -51.69 -40.26 -25.13
N LYS A 2 -51.56 -39.77 -23.88
CA LYS A 2 -50.74 -38.65 -23.34
C LYS A 2 -50.32 -37.49 -24.26
N THR A 3 -51.08 -36.40 -24.17
CA THR A 3 -50.59 -35.01 -24.18
C THR A 3 -49.73 -34.75 -22.94
N LYS A 4 -48.57 -34.10 -23.10
CA LYS A 4 -47.75 -33.60 -21.98
C LYS A 4 -47.90 -32.08 -21.93
N HIS A 5 -48.43 -31.60 -20.82
CA HIS A 5 -48.52 -30.19 -20.47
C HIS A 5 -47.17 -29.65 -19.99
N ALA A 6 -46.89 -28.42 -20.44
CA ALA A 6 -46.24 -27.30 -19.74
C ALA A 6 -44.96 -27.52 -18.93
N LEU A 7 -43.96 -26.68 -19.20
CA LEU A 7 -43.28 -25.91 -18.15
C LEU A 7 -42.64 -24.65 -18.75
N LEU A 8 -43.30 -23.52 -18.53
CA LEU A 8 -42.67 -22.19 -18.47
C LEU A 8 -41.68 -22.20 -17.30
N SER A 9 -40.42 -21.87 -17.58
CA SER A 9 -39.39 -21.51 -16.59
C SER A 9 -38.42 -20.59 -17.36
N GLY A 10 -38.33 -19.28 -17.15
CA GLY A 10 -38.46 -18.52 -15.91
C GLY A 10 -37.05 -18.29 -15.35
N CYS A 11 -36.52 -17.07 -15.54
CA CYS A 11 -35.29 -16.51 -14.97
C CYS A 11 -33.95 -17.16 -15.41
N ALA A 12 -32.85 -16.46 -15.66
CA ALA A 12 -32.42 -15.17 -15.13
C ALA A 12 -31.56 -14.40 -16.16
N LEU A 13 -31.76 -13.08 -16.21
CA LEU A 13 -30.82 -12.14 -16.78
C LEU A 13 -29.51 -12.22 -15.99
N ALA A 14 -28.47 -12.82 -16.56
CA ALA A 14 -27.11 -12.71 -16.02
C ALA A 14 -26.57 -11.32 -16.37
N ALA A 15 -26.96 -10.31 -15.59
CA ALA A 15 -26.29 -9.01 -15.61
C ALA A 15 -24.96 -9.19 -14.86
N SER A 16 -23.89 -9.48 -15.62
CA SER A 16 -22.52 -9.43 -15.13
C SER A 16 -22.22 -7.99 -14.71
N LEU A 17 -22.39 -7.69 -13.43
CA LEU A 17 -21.88 -6.47 -12.81
C LEU A 17 -20.36 -6.53 -12.90
N LEU A 18 -19.81 -5.81 -13.89
CA LEU A 18 -18.42 -5.40 -13.89
C LEU A 18 -18.21 -4.64 -12.58
N LEU A 19 -17.53 -5.26 -11.62
CA LEU A 19 -16.98 -4.59 -10.45
C LEU A 19 -15.94 -3.60 -10.99
N GLY A 20 -16.39 -2.39 -11.31
CA GLY A 20 -15.51 -1.26 -11.55
C GLY A 20 -14.59 -1.15 -10.33
N SER A 21 -13.28 -1.12 -10.59
CA SER A 21 -12.25 -0.93 -9.58
C SER A 21 -12.65 0.27 -8.73
N ILE A 22 -13.03 -0.01 -7.49
CA ILE A 22 -13.31 1.02 -6.49
C ILE A 22 -11.95 1.66 -6.22
N THR A 23 -11.61 2.73 -6.94
CA THR A 23 -10.49 3.57 -6.54
C THR A 23 -10.96 4.32 -5.32
N SER A 24 -10.85 3.66 -4.17
CA SER A 24 -11.06 4.27 -2.88
C SER A 24 -9.86 5.19 -2.65
N VAL A 25 -9.94 6.41 -3.19
CA VAL A 25 -9.02 7.49 -2.80
C VAL A 25 -9.41 7.84 -1.37
N GLN A 26 -8.96 7.01 -0.44
CA GLN A 26 -8.92 7.35 0.96
C GLN A 26 -8.00 8.56 1.03
N ALA A 27 -8.49 9.66 1.60
CA ALA A 27 -7.62 10.74 2.00
C ALA A 27 -6.56 10.09 2.89
N ALA A 28 -5.30 10.06 2.44
CA ALA A 28 -4.20 9.60 3.27
C ALA A 28 -4.33 10.38 4.58
N GLU A 29 -4.65 9.69 5.68
CA GLU A 29 -4.50 10.31 6.97
C GLU A 29 -3.07 10.88 6.99
N ASN A 30 -2.88 12.13 7.41
CA ASN A 30 -1.56 12.79 7.39
C ASN A 30 -0.50 12.11 8.28
N ASN A 31 -0.76 10.88 8.72
CA ASN A 31 0.10 10.02 9.48
C ASN A 31 0.57 8.83 8.61
N PRO A 32 1.84 8.83 8.17
CA PRO A 32 2.44 7.72 7.43
C PRO A 32 2.30 6.35 8.10
N SER A 33 2.15 6.27 9.43
CA SER A 33 2.00 4.99 10.14
C SER A 33 0.69 4.26 9.88
N LYS A 34 -0.29 4.92 9.24
CA LYS A 34 -1.56 4.33 8.82
C LYS A 34 -1.64 4.11 7.30
N MET A 35 -0.61 4.51 6.56
CA MET A 35 -0.57 4.40 5.10
C MET A 35 -0.45 2.93 4.68
N THR A 36 -1.29 2.53 3.73
CA THR A 36 -1.19 1.26 3.02
C THR A 36 -0.12 1.34 1.93
N CYS A 37 0.42 0.19 1.55
CA CYS A 37 1.37 0.10 0.46
C CYS A 37 0.79 0.55 -0.89
N GLU A 38 -0.51 0.36 -1.12
CA GLU A 38 -1.22 0.90 -2.27
C GLU A 38 -1.23 2.44 -2.28
N GLU A 39 -1.45 3.08 -1.14
CA GLU A 39 -1.37 4.54 -1.04
C GLU A 39 0.08 5.02 -1.28
N PHE A 40 1.08 4.32 -0.75
CA PHE A 40 2.50 4.67 -0.94
C PHE A 40 2.93 4.62 -2.41
N VAL A 41 2.61 3.55 -3.14
CA VAL A 41 2.99 3.43 -4.57
C VAL A 41 2.31 4.48 -5.44
N ASN A 42 1.16 5.00 -5.00
CA ASN A 42 0.37 6.01 -5.69
C ASN A 42 0.71 7.45 -5.25
N LEU A 43 1.67 7.65 -4.34
CA LEU A 43 2.15 8.97 -3.96
C LEU A 43 2.78 9.70 -5.15
N ASN A 44 2.78 11.04 -5.06
CA ASN A 44 3.73 11.82 -5.82
C ASN A 44 5.15 11.34 -5.48
N PRO A 45 6.01 11.00 -6.46
CA PRO A 45 7.37 10.52 -6.19
C PRO A 45 8.18 11.43 -5.26
N LYS A 46 7.94 12.75 -5.29
CA LYS A 46 8.60 13.72 -4.39
C LYS A 46 8.19 13.59 -2.92
N ALA A 47 7.05 12.95 -2.64
CA ALA A 47 6.55 12.71 -1.29
C ALA A 47 7.03 11.38 -0.68
N MET A 48 7.61 10.47 -1.49
CA MET A 48 8.05 9.16 -1.01
C MET A 48 9.22 9.24 -0.03
N ALA A 49 10.23 10.08 -0.32
CA ALA A 49 11.40 10.22 0.55
C ALA A 49 11.04 10.77 1.95
N PRO A 50 10.21 11.83 2.09
CA PRO A 50 9.70 12.25 3.39
C PRO A 50 8.98 11.15 4.19
N VAL A 51 8.19 10.30 3.52
CA VAL A 51 7.50 9.18 4.16
C VAL A 51 8.50 8.11 4.65
N ALA A 52 9.47 7.75 3.81
CA ALA A 52 10.51 6.79 4.19
C ALA A 52 11.36 7.32 5.36
N LEU A 53 11.72 8.60 5.34
CA LEU A 53 12.43 9.26 6.44
C LEU A 53 11.60 9.26 7.72
N TRP A 54 10.29 9.53 7.65
CA TRP A 54 9.41 9.49 8.81
C TRP A 54 9.34 8.09 9.42
N MET A 55 9.17 7.06 8.60
CA MET A 55 9.14 5.66 9.04
C MET A 55 10.43 5.27 9.79
N LEU A 56 11.58 5.75 9.32
CA LEU A 56 12.88 5.48 9.92
C LEU A 56 13.09 6.19 11.26
N ASN A 57 12.56 7.41 11.39
CA ASN A 57 12.66 8.23 12.61
C ASN A 57 11.50 8.04 13.59
N ASP A 58 10.49 7.23 13.27
CA ASP A 58 9.35 7.01 14.14
C ASP A 58 9.83 6.33 15.45
N LYS A 59 9.74 7.06 16.57
CA LYS A 59 10.20 6.68 17.92
C LYS A 59 11.72 6.71 18.19
N THR A 60 12.55 7.20 17.28
CA THR A 60 13.95 7.50 17.64
C THR A 60 13.98 8.80 18.43
N GLU A 61 14.23 8.74 19.74
CA GLU A 61 14.73 9.90 20.45
C GLU A 61 16.07 10.26 19.79
N TYR A 62 16.19 11.45 19.21
CA TYR A 62 17.43 11.92 18.60
C TYR A 62 18.53 11.99 19.67
N LYS A 63 19.25 10.89 19.89
CA LYS A 63 20.37 10.81 20.83
C LYS A 63 21.65 11.26 20.16
N GLY A 64 21.65 12.49 19.61
CA GLY A 64 22.85 13.26 19.22
C GLY A 64 23.90 12.61 18.30
N GLY A 65 23.69 11.39 17.80
CA GLY A 65 24.66 10.61 17.02
C GLY A 65 24.02 9.62 16.03
N ASP A 66 22.77 9.22 16.22
CA ASP A 66 22.02 8.37 15.28
C ASP A 66 21.32 9.26 14.23
N SER A 67 22.07 9.74 13.24
CA SER A 67 21.49 10.49 12.12
C SER A 67 21.18 9.57 10.94
N VAL A 68 19.96 9.64 10.40
CA VAL A 68 19.62 8.98 9.14
C VAL A 68 20.29 9.73 7.98
N ASP A 69 21.13 9.03 7.21
CA ASP A 69 21.71 9.57 5.97
C ASP A 69 20.61 9.80 4.92
N LEU A 70 20.38 11.07 4.58
CA LEU A 70 19.37 11.47 3.59
C LEU A 70 19.64 10.90 2.20
N ASN A 71 20.90 10.73 1.81
CA ASN A 71 21.24 10.07 0.55
C ASN A 71 20.79 8.60 0.58
N MET A 72 21.01 7.90 1.70
CA MET A 72 20.53 6.52 1.86
C MET A 72 19.00 6.42 1.84
N VAL A 73 18.28 7.45 2.30
CA VAL A 73 16.81 7.50 2.17
C VAL A 73 16.39 7.51 0.70
N GLU A 74 17.00 8.36 -0.11
CA GLU A 74 16.66 8.50 -1.52
C GLU A 74 17.10 7.30 -2.36
N THR A 75 18.32 6.80 -2.14
CA THR A 75 18.94 5.78 -3.01
C THR A 75 18.67 4.35 -2.57
N VAL A 76 18.32 4.13 -1.30
CA VAL A 76 18.06 2.78 -0.75
C VAL A 76 16.64 2.68 -0.21
N ALA A 77 16.25 3.57 0.70
CA ALA A 77 15.01 3.38 1.45
C ALA A 77 13.76 3.49 0.57
N VAL A 78 13.69 4.50 -0.30
CA VAL A 78 12.58 4.67 -1.24
C VAL A 78 12.46 3.49 -2.21
N PRO A 79 13.52 3.07 -2.95
CA PRO A 79 13.42 1.91 -3.84
C PRO A 79 13.00 0.62 -3.13
N GLN A 80 13.55 0.34 -1.94
CA GLN A 80 13.25 -0.89 -1.20
C GLN A 80 11.81 -0.91 -0.66
N THR A 81 11.34 0.23 -0.15
CA THR A 81 9.93 0.38 0.28
C THR A 81 8.99 0.24 -0.91
N LEU A 82 9.34 0.82 -2.06
CA LEU A 82 8.55 0.69 -3.28
C LEU A 82 8.48 -0.77 -3.77
N GLU A 83 9.59 -1.51 -3.71
CA GLU A 83 9.62 -2.92 -4.08
C GLU A 83 8.75 -3.77 -3.15
N PHE A 84 8.86 -3.57 -1.83
CA PHE A 84 8.00 -4.21 -0.84
C PHE A 84 6.52 -3.92 -1.12
N CYS A 85 6.17 -2.64 -1.31
CA CYS A 85 4.79 -2.24 -1.46
C CYS A 85 4.14 -2.68 -2.78
N LYS A 86 4.92 -2.82 -3.86
CA LYS A 86 4.43 -3.44 -5.10
C LYS A 86 4.06 -4.92 -4.92
N LYS A 87 4.76 -5.65 -4.04
CA LYS A 87 4.49 -7.07 -3.76
C LYS A 87 3.32 -7.25 -2.78
N SER A 88 3.09 -6.27 -1.91
CA SER A 88 2.13 -6.36 -0.81
C SER A 88 1.22 -5.12 -0.71
N PRO A 89 0.37 -4.83 -1.72
CA PRO A 89 -0.38 -3.56 -1.78
C PRO A 89 -1.32 -3.31 -0.58
N LYS A 90 -1.83 -4.38 0.04
CA LYS A 90 -2.72 -4.29 1.21
C LYS A 90 -1.99 -4.16 2.56
N ALA A 91 -0.68 -4.37 2.59
CA ALA A 91 0.11 -4.25 3.81
C ALA A 91 0.21 -2.79 4.24
N ASN A 92 0.44 -2.55 5.54
CA ASN A 92 0.82 -1.23 6.01
C ASN A 92 2.30 -0.97 5.68
N VAL A 93 2.64 0.26 5.27
CA VAL A 93 4.03 0.63 4.91
C VAL A 93 5.02 0.37 6.06
N TYR A 94 4.60 0.56 7.31
CA TYR A 94 5.45 0.41 8.49
C TYR A 94 5.80 -1.04 8.81
N GLU A 95 5.13 -2.02 8.21
CA GLU A 95 5.54 -3.43 8.31
C GLU A 95 6.97 -3.64 7.75
N PHE A 96 7.41 -2.77 6.84
CA PHE A 96 8.76 -2.82 6.28
C PHE A 96 9.82 -2.13 7.13
N LYS A 97 9.43 -1.35 8.15
CA LYS A 97 10.32 -0.48 8.93
C LYS A 97 11.59 -1.19 9.44
N ASN A 98 11.45 -2.37 10.05
CA ASN A 98 12.60 -3.08 10.63
C ASN A 98 13.60 -3.55 9.57
N ASN A 99 13.10 -4.00 8.41
CA ASN A 99 13.95 -4.36 7.27
C ASN A 99 14.63 -3.11 6.70
N LEU A 100 13.92 -1.98 6.66
CA LEU A 100 14.48 -0.73 6.19
C LEU A 100 15.59 -0.21 7.11
N GLN A 101 15.40 -0.28 8.42
CA GLN A 101 16.40 0.10 9.41
C GLN A 101 17.66 -0.75 9.30
N SER A 102 17.55 -2.07 9.09
CA SER A 102 18.73 -2.94 8.94
C SER A 102 19.52 -2.67 7.66
N LEU A 103 18.91 -2.06 6.63
CA LEU A 103 19.56 -1.71 5.37
C LEU A 103 20.36 -0.40 5.42
N ILE A 104 20.10 0.45 6.42
CA ILE A 104 20.68 1.80 6.48
C ILE A 104 21.36 2.13 7.81
N ALA A 105 21.25 1.26 8.82
CA ALA A 105 21.97 1.43 10.08
C ALA A 105 23.45 1.08 9.89
N HIS A 106 24.29 2.11 9.87
CA HIS A 106 25.75 2.03 9.84
C HIS A 106 26.35 3.02 10.83
#